data_AF-A0A1E5JS28-F1
#
_entry.id   AF-A0A1E5JS28-F1
#
_cell.length_a   1.000
_cell.length_b   1.000
_cell.length_c   1.000
_cell.angle_alpha   90.00
_cell.angle_beta   90.00
_cell.angle_gamma   90.00
#
_symmetry.space_group_name_H-M   'P 1'
#
loop_
_entity.id
_entity.type
_entity.pdbx_description
1 polymer ?
#
loop_
_entity_poly.entity_id
_entity_poly.type
_entity_poly.pdbx_seq_one_letter_code
_entity_poly.pdbx_strand_id
1 'polypeptide(L)'
;MSGHNDTKNIETTSVSTQAMIQSLKPEVVRELMQSSSPGEGNDKEENATVSTVFLNRLNKLGLGCDPRMINLIAAYPHSGNRLISVFKALKDLKINLTEHVEKVIAQNISNIGGAVNLLGVMNDLEINPNSVSIQIIFQAARTDSTVVQATRDLHERDLLDKSSFNLLLAYPEESLNISRLLIELQDHAYNPAALVDKLRASLISPACMNTTLNLLGLLLTKEIYDLDILDILARQEQFIDIIYEGARKLLEVPELLNNYFVLLERNPENANIFAKNLLLLDSASLISHCSSKEEFLKVSQLGIGAFHFMNYLQQAGMLNAENYRNICENNSLLERPDIVTTLTNLPLMTKFTREELEIMLELVAKPAISVTPEDANKFNEVLEEHQIHPHFGRAR
;
A
#
# COMPACT_ATOMS: atom_id res chain seq x y z
N MET A 1 -30.47 -43.85 83.85
CA MET A 1 -31.95 -43.80 83.83
C MET A 1 -32.40 -43.78 82.38
N SER A 2 -33.44 -44.57 82.10
CA SER A 2 -33.93 -44.98 80.80
C SER A 2 -34.68 -43.89 80.02
N GLY A 3 -34.74 -44.07 78.69
CA GLY A 3 -35.58 -43.37 77.71
C GLY A 3 -34.85 -43.18 76.36
N HIS A 4 -34.69 -44.20 75.50
CA HIS A 4 -35.59 -44.58 74.40
C HIS A 4 -36.07 -43.38 73.57
N ASN A 5 -35.49 -43.11 72.39
CA ASN A 5 -35.65 -43.73 71.07
C ASN A 5 -36.49 -42.80 70.18
N ASP A 6 -35.88 -42.24 69.13
CA ASP A 6 -36.39 -42.39 67.77
C ASP A 6 -35.36 -41.90 66.74
N THR A 7 -34.72 -42.89 66.12
CA THR A 7 -34.01 -42.82 64.85
C THR A 7 -34.94 -42.39 63.73
N LYS A 8 -34.59 -41.32 63.01
CA LYS A 8 -34.90 -41.19 61.58
C LYS A 8 -33.63 -40.86 60.80
N ASN A 9 -33.31 -41.80 59.92
CA ASN A 9 -32.23 -41.77 58.94
C ASN A 9 -32.23 -40.44 58.17
N ILE A 10 -31.10 -39.73 58.26
CA ILE A 10 -30.70 -38.77 57.22
C ILE A 10 -30.03 -39.62 56.14
N GLU A 11 -30.83 -40.17 55.24
CA GLU A 11 -30.31 -40.67 53.97
C GLU A 11 -29.91 -39.48 53.11
N THR A 12 -28.61 -39.36 52.92
CA THR A 12 -27.98 -38.67 51.80
C THR A 12 -28.67 -39.04 50.49
N THR A 13 -29.48 -38.12 49.95
CA THR A 13 -29.78 -38.07 48.52
C THR A 13 -29.06 -36.84 47.96
N SER A 14 -27.87 -37.09 47.42
CA SER A 14 -27.21 -36.16 46.51
C SER A 14 -28.07 -36.02 45.25
N VAL A 15 -29.00 -35.06 45.27
CA VAL A 15 -29.68 -34.61 44.07
C VAL A 15 -28.61 -33.94 43.20
N SER A 16 -28.09 -34.70 42.24
CA SER A 16 -27.06 -34.27 41.31
C SER A 16 -27.50 -32.99 40.61
N THR A 17 -26.68 -31.95 40.71
CA THR A 17 -26.79 -30.66 40.02
C THR A 17 -26.98 -30.82 38.51
N GLN A 18 -26.68 -32.00 37.94
CA GLN A 18 -26.91 -32.34 36.54
C GLN A 18 -28.40 -32.49 36.18
N ALA A 19 -29.27 -32.93 37.11
CA ALA A 19 -30.71 -33.05 36.84
C ALA A 19 -31.39 -31.67 36.72
N MET A 20 -30.91 -30.68 37.49
CA MET A 20 -31.43 -29.32 37.46
C MET A 20 -30.94 -28.53 36.23
N ILE A 21 -29.74 -28.83 35.72
CA ILE A 21 -29.20 -28.20 34.50
C ILE A 21 -29.87 -28.76 33.23
N GLN A 22 -30.37 -29.99 33.25
CA GLN A 22 -31.10 -30.56 32.12
C GLN A 22 -32.53 -30.01 31.96
N SER A 23 -33.15 -29.45 33.01
CA SER A 23 -34.50 -28.88 32.92
C SER A 23 -34.53 -27.41 32.48
N LEU A 24 -33.36 -26.75 32.38
CA LEU A 24 -33.20 -25.34 32.00
C LEU A 24 -32.70 -25.14 30.55
N LYS A 25 -32.56 -26.22 29.77
CA LYS A 25 -32.17 -26.12 28.35
C LYS A 25 -33.43 -26.06 27.47
N PRO A 26 -33.51 -25.13 26.50
CA PRO A 26 -34.61 -25.08 25.54
C PRO A 26 -34.79 -26.42 24.81
N GLU A 27 -36.04 -26.82 24.53
CA GLU A 27 -36.43 -28.08 23.85
C GLU A 27 -35.54 -28.42 22.64
N VAL A 28 -35.15 -27.38 21.88
CA VAL A 28 -34.30 -27.45 20.67
C VAL A 28 -32.92 -28.09 20.93
N VAL A 29 -32.37 -27.95 22.13
CA VAL A 29 -31.05 -28.51 22.48
C VAL A 29 -31.17 -29.99 22.91
N ARG A 30 -32.34 -30.44 23.35
CA ARG A 30 -32.57 -31.86 23.69
C ARG A 30 -32.72 -32.73 22.44
N GLU A 31 -33.34 -32.21 21.39
CA GLU A 31 -33.47 -32.93 20.12
C GLU A 31 -32.12 -33.11 19.41
N LEU A 32 -31.22 -32.11 19.49
CA LEU A 32 -29.87 -32.16 18.90
C LEU A 32 -28.92 -33.16 19.56
N MET A 33 -29.20 -33.62 20.79
CA MET A 33 -28.36 -34.59 21.50
C MET A 33 -28.86 -36.04 21.38
N GLN A 34 -30.05 -36.26 20.83
CA GLN A 34 -30.61 -37.61 20.63
C GLN A 34 -30.35 -38.19 19.23
N SER A 35 -29.78 -37.41 18.30
CA SER A 35 -29.55 -37.84 16.91
C SER A 35 -28.16 -38.43 16.63
N SER A 36 -27.31 -38.63 17.63
CA SER A 36 -25.99 -39.26 17.46
C SER A 36 -25.98 -40.71 17.95
N SER A 37 -26.30 -41.62 17.04
CA SER A 37 -25.87 -43.03 17.11
C SER A 37 -25.13 -43.39 15.82
N PRO A 38 -24.01 -44.15 15.89
CA PRO A 38 -23.18 -44.44 14.72
C PRO A 38 -23.80 -45.59 13.92
N GLY A 39 -24.00 -45.35 12.62
CA GLY A 39 -24.52 -46.33 11.67
C GLY A 39 -23.89 -46.13 10.30
N GLU A 40 -23.55 -47.24 9.67
CA GLU A 40 -22.68 -47.43 8.52
C GLU A 40 -23.12 -46.74 7.22
N GLY A 41 -22.13 -46.56 6.34
CA GLY A 41 -22.20 -45.73 5.15
C GLY A 41 -23.23 -46.15 4.09
N ASN A 42 -23.64 -45.14 3.33
CA ASN A 42 -23.97 -45.28 1.92
C ASN A 42 -23.94 -43.88 1.29
N ASP A 43 -23.22 -43.80 0.17
CA ASP A 43 -23.15 -42.63 -0.69
C ASP A 43 -24.55 -42.16 -1.08
N LYS A 44 -24.97 -41.04 -0.50
CA LYS A 44 -26.10 -40.24 -0.97
C LYS A 44 -25.61 -38.82 -1.06
N GLU A 45 -25.78 -38.22 -2.24
CA GLU A 45 -25.77 -36.77 -2.39
C GLU A 45 -26.64 -36.17 -1.29
N GLU A 46 -26.00 -35.54 -0.29
CA GLU A 46 -26.68 -34.71 0.68
C GLU A 46 -27.31 -33.56 -0.10
N ASN A 47 -28.60 -33.69 -0.42
CA ASN A 47 -29.45 -32.55 -0.75
C ASN A 47 -29.45 -31.63 0.48
N ALA A 48 -28.52 -30.66 0.49
CA ALA A 48 -28.40 -29.65 1.52
C ALA A 48 -29.78 -29.01 1.76
N THR A 49 -30.43 -29.39 2.86
CA THR A 49 -31.81 -29.01 3.11
C THR A 49 -31.81 -27.60 3.70
N VAL A 50 -32.34 -26.61 2.98
CA VAL A 50 -32.39 -25.23 3.46
C VAL A 50 -33.27 -25.13 4.70
N SER A 51 -32.77 -24.48 5.75
CA SER A 51 -33.55 -24.22 6.97
C SER A 51 -34.89 -23.57 6.63
N THR A 52 -35.98 -24.15 7.15
CA THR A 52 -37.35 -23.64 7.01
C THR A 52 -37.48 -22.18 7.49
N VAL A 53 -36.63 -21.77 8.44
CA VAL A 53 -36.54 -20.39 8.93
C VAL A 53 -36.08 -19.42 7.84
N PHE A 54 -35.06 -19.79 7.05
CA PHE A 54 -34.57 -18.95 5.95
C PHE A 54 -35.57 -18.88 4.80
N LEU A 55 -36.18 -20.02 4.42
CA LEU A 55 -37.23 -20.06 3.40
C LEU A 55 -38.42 -19.15 3.76
N ASN A 56 -38.90 -19.23 5.01
CA ASN A 56 -39.98 -18.37 5.50
C ASN A 56 -39.62 -16.88 5.42
N ARG A 57 -38.37 -16.51 5.70
CA ARG A 57 -37.90 -15.12 5.61
C ARG A 57 -37.78 -14.64 4.16
N LEU A 58 -37.24 -15.46 3.25
CA LEU A 58 -37.22 -15.15 1.83
C LEU A 58 -38.64 -14.94 1.28
N ASN A 59 -39.58 -15.82 1.64
CA ASN A 59 -40.98 -15.69 1.24
C ASN A 59 -41.61 -14.38 1.72
N LYS A 60 -41.39 -13.99 2.99
CA LYS A 60 -41.86 -12.70 3.54
C LYS A 60 -41.29 -11.48 2.80
N LEU A 61 -40.08 -11.59 2.25
CA LEU A 61 -39.44 -10.54 1.46
C LEU A 61 -39.80 -10.61 -0.03
N GLY A 62 -40.62 -11.59 -0.45
CA GLY A 62 -40.92 -11.85 -1.86
C GLY A 62 -39.67 -12.24 -2.66
N LEU A 63 -38.79 -13.03 -2.06
CA LEU A 63 -37.52 -13.53 -2.60
C LEU A 63 -37.47 -15.07 -2.70
N GLY A 64 -38.41 -15.78 -2.06
CA GLY A 64 -38.32 -17.23 -1.88
C GLY A 64 -38.69 -18.09 -3.09
N CYS A 65 -38.95 -17.49 -4.25
CA CYS A 65 -39.25 -18.21 -5.49
C CYS A 65 -38.02 -18.40 -6.39
N ASP A 66 -36.89 -17.74 -6.10
CA ASP A 66 -35.67 -17.84 -6.91
C ASP A 66 -34.82 -19.06 -6.46
N PRO A 67 -34.67 -20.10 -7.31
CA PRO A 67 -33.87 -21.28 -6.97
C PRO A 67 -32.41 -20.95 -6.65
N ARG A 68 -31.83 -19.91 -7.26
CA ARG A 68 -30.44 -19.50 -7.03
C ARG A 68 -30.24 -19.00 -5.59
N MET A 69 -31.21 -18.26 -5.05
CA MET A 69 -31.16 -17.78 -3.67
C MET A 69 -31.22 -18.94 -2.68
N ILE A 70 -32.09 -19.92 -2.96
CA ILE A 70 -32.25 -21.13 -2.15
C ILE A 70 -30.95 -21.94 -2.18
N ASN A 71 -30.38 -22.18 -3.36
CA ASN A 71 -29.15 -22.93 -3.55
C ASN A 71 -27.95 -22.27 -2.85
N LEU A 72 -27.80 -20.95 -2.95
CA LEU A 72 -26.74 -20.22 -2.25
C LEU A 72 -26.85 -20.35 -0.72
N ILE A 73 -28.07 -20.28 -0.17
CA ILE A 73 -28.26 -20.45 1.29
C ILE A 73 -28.02 -21.91 1.70
N ALA A 74 -28.39 -22.88 0.86
CA ALA A 74 -28.12 -24.30 1.09
C ALA A 74 -26.61 -24.57 1.15
N ALA A 75 -25.85 -24.00 0.20
CA ALA A 75 -24.41 -24.16 0.10
C ALA A 75 -23.65 -23.44 1.23
N TYR A 76 -24.20 -22.34 1.77
CA TYR A 76 -23.55 -21.52 2.80
C TYR A 76 -24.49 -21.21 3.97
N PRO A 77 -24.94 -22.21 4.75
CA PRO A 77 -25.98 -22.05 5.76
C PRO A 77 -25.57 -21.08 6.88
N HIS A 78 -24.29 -21.03 7.23
CA HIS A 78 -23.75 -20.10 8.23
C HIS A 78 -23.86 -18.62 7.81
N SER A 79 -23.95 -18.35 6.51
CA SER A 79 -24.10 -17.01 5.95
C SER A 79 -25.56 -16.65 5.60
N GLY A 80 -26.54 -17.51 5.92
CA GLY A 80 -27.93 -17.36 5.46
C GLY A 80 -28.56 -15.99 5.76
N ASN A 81 -28.34 -15.43 6.96
CA ASN A 81 -28.82 -14.09 7.32
C ASN A 81 -28.19 -12.98 6.45
N ARG A 82 -26.89 -13.10 6.17
CA ARG A 82 -26.14 -12.12 5.36
C ARG A 82 -26.54 -12.23 3.89
N LEU A 83 -26.72 -13.45 3.38
CA LEU A 83 -27.23 -13.72 2.03
C LEU A 83 -28.62 -13.12 1.81
N ILE A 84 -29.56 -13.34 2.75
CA ILE A 84 -30.89 -12.71 2.68
C ILE A 84 -30.78 -11.17 2.62
N SER A 85 -29.85 -10.59 3.37
CA SER A 85 -29.62 -9.14 3.37
C SER A 85 -29.08 -8.64 2.02
N VAL A 86 -28.15 -9.38 1.39
CA VAL A 86 -27.69 -9.08 0.03
C VAL A 86 -28.83 -9.20 -0.98
N PHE A 87 -29.62 -10.27 -0.95
CA PHE A 87 -30.72 -10.44 -1.89
C PHE A 87 -31.76 -9.32 -1.78
N LYS A 88 -32.02 -8.86 -0.55
CA LYS A 88 -32.84 -7.67 -0.31
C LYS A 88 -32.21 -6.43 -0.94
N ALA A 89 -30.93 -6.15 -0.68
CA ALA A 89 -30.24 -4.99 -1.24
C ALA A 89 -30.21 -5.00 -2.78
N LEU A 90 -29.97 -6.17 -3.40
CA LEU A 90 -30.03 -6.34 -4.85
C LEU A 90 -31.44 -6.04 -5.39
N LYS A 91 -32.48 -6.53 -4.71
CA LYS A 91 -33.88 -6.26 -5.09
C LYS A 91 -34.22 -4.77 -4.98
N ASP A 92 -33.80 -4.11 -3.89
CA ASP A 92 -34.05 -2.69 -3.65
C ASP A 92 -33.39 -1.83 -4.76
N LEU A 93 -32.17 -2.20 -5.18
CA LEU A 93 -31.46 -1.60 -6.32
C LEU A 93 -31.90 -2.12 -7.70
N LYS A 94 -32.92 -2.98 -7.78
CA LYS A 94 -33.40 -3.59 -9.03
C LYS A 94 -32.32 -4.35 -9.83
N ILE A 95 -31.34 -4.94 -9.14
CA ILE A 95 -30.32 -5.81 -9.72
C ILE A 95 -30.83 -7.25 -9.73
N ASN A 96 -30.90 -7.86 -10.92
CA ASN A 96 -31.34 -9.24 -11.06
C ASN A 96 -30.26 -10.23 -10.63
N LEU A 97 -30.65 -11.28 -9.89
CA LEU A 97 -29.76 -12.40 -9.54
C LEU A 97 -29.57 -13.33 -10.75
N THR A 98 -28.59 -12.99 -11.58
CA THR A 98 -28.14 -13.85 -12.69
C THR A 98 -27.15 -14.90 -12.20
N GLU A 99 -26.85 -15.90 -13.02
CA GLU A 99 -25.80 -16.89 -12.75
C GLU A 99 -24.44 -16.24 -12.48
N HIS A 100 -24.12 -15.15 -13.19
CA HIS A 100 -22.90 -14.39 -12.95
C HIS A 100 -22.90 -13.73 -11.55
N VAL A 101 -24.01 -13.08 -11.16
CA VAL A 101 -24.14 -12.46 -9.83
C VAL A 101 -24.07 -13.52 -8.73
N GLU A 102 -24.74 -14.66 -8.90
CA GLU A 102 -24.68 -15.81 -7.99
C GLU A 102 -23.24 -16.28 -7.79
N LYS A 103 -22.48 -16.45 -8.88
CA LYS A 103 -21.06 -16.83 -8.83
C LYS A 103 -20.21 -15.80 -8.09
N VAL A 104 -20.42 -14.51 -8.35
CA VAL A 104 -19.71 -13.41 -7.67
C VAL A 104 -19.99 -13.43 -6.16
N ILE A 105 -21.24 -13.64 -5.76
CA ILE A 105 -21.63 -13.77 -4.34
C ILE A 105 -20.92 -14.96 -3.70
N ALA A 106 -20.96 -16.14 -4.34
CA ALA A 106 -20.33 -17.35 -3.83
C ALA A 106 -18.81 -17.19 -3.65
N GLN A 107 -18.14 -16.55 -4.61
CA GLN A 107 -16.70 -16.29 -4.55
C GLN A 107 -16.30 -15.31 -3.44
N ASN A 108 -17.22 -14.45 -3.00
CA ASN A 108 -16.96 -13.41 -1.99
C ASN A 108 -17.78 -13.64 -0.71
N ILE A 109 -18.12 -14.89 -0.40
CA ILE A 109 -19.03 -15.25 0.70
C ILE A 109 -18.61 -14.67 2.06
N SER A 110 -17.31 -14.56 2.31
CA SER A 110 -16.76 -14.02 3.56
C SER A 110 -17.07 -12.52 3.75
N ASN A 111 -17.18 -11.78 2.64
CA ASN A 111 -17.25 -10.31 2.61
C ASN A 111 -18.66 -9.80 2.28
N ILE A 112 -19.66 -10.68 2.24
CA ILE A 112 -21.07 -10.35 1.93
C ILE A 112 -21.60 -9.22 2.80
N GLY A 113 -21.22 -9.16 4.09
CA GLY A 113 -21.63 -8.06 4.98
C GLY A 113 -21.19 -6.69 4.45
N GLY A 114 -19.95 -6.58 3.98
CA GLY A 114 -19.45 -5.35 3.36
C GLY A 114 -20.13 -5.05 2.02
N ALA A 115 -20.47 -6.08 1.24
CA ALA A 115 -21.21 -5.88 -0.02
C ALA A 115 -22.62 -5.32 0.24
N VAL A 116 -23.31 -5.76 1.30
CA VAL A 116 -24.58 -5.15 1.73
C VAL A 116 -24.38 -3.68 2.05
N ASN A 117 -23.32 -3.34 2.78
CA ASN A 117 -23.03 -1.96 3.18
C ASN A 117 -22.79 -1.06 1.96
N LEU A 118 -21.97 -1.51 1.00
CA LEU A 118 -21.71 -0.78 -0.24
C LEU A 118 -22.97 -0.60 -1.10
N LEU A 119 -23.78 -1.65 -1.27
CA LEU A 119 -25.06 -1.55 -1.98
C LEU A 119 -26.04 -0.62 -1.24
N GLY A 120 -26.04 -0.63 0.09
CA GLY A 120 -26.82 0.31 0.91
C GLY A 120 -26.44 1.75 0.63
N VAL A 121 -25.14 2.07 0.63
CA VAL A 121 -24.65 3.43 0.31
C VAL A 121 -25.00 3.84 -1.12
N MET A 122 -24.93 2.93 -2.09
CA MET A 122 -25.38 3.23 -3.45
C MET A 122 -26.86 3.60 -3.50
N ASN A 123 -27.70 2.91 -2.73
CA ASN A 123 -29.11 3.23 -2.63
C ASN A 123 -29.35 4.58 -1.92
N ASP A 124 -28.66 4.82 -0.79
CA ASP A 124 -28.80 6.03 0.02
C ASP A 124 -28.35 7.29 -0.74
N LEU A 125 -27.32 7.18 -1.58
CA LEU A 125 -26.75 8.27 -2.36
C LEU A 125 -27.25 8.30 -3.81
N GLU A 126 -28.30 7.54 -4.12
CA GLU A 126 -28.92 7.45 -5.46
C GLU A 126 -27.94 7.12 -6.60
N ILE A 127 -26.88 6.38 -6.31
CA ILE A 127 -25.88 5.95 -7.29
C ILE A 127 -26.51 4.89 -8.19
N ASN A 128 -26.51 5.14 -9.51
CA ASN A 128 -27.06 4.21 -10.48
C ASN A 128 -26.36 2.83 -10.39
N PRO A 129 -27.07 1.74 -10.08
CA PRO A 129 -26.48 0.41 -9.93
C PRO A 129 -25.86 -0.15 -11.20
N ASN A 130 -26.27 0.36 -12.38
CA ASN A 130 -25.70 -0.03 -13.67
C ASN A 130 -24.41 0.74 -14.02
N SER A 131 -23.97 1.67 -13.15
CA SER A 131 -22.77 2.47 -13.39
C SER A 131 -21.47 1.74 -13.04
N VAL A 132 -21.56 0.62 -12.33
CA VAL A 132 -20.43 -0.19 -11.86
C VAL A 132 -20.72 -1.68 -12.05
N SER A 133 -19.69 -2.48 -12.30
CA SER A 133 -19.81 -3.94 -12.28
C SER A 133 -20.07 -4.46 -10.87
N ILE A 134 -21.03 -5.38 -10.74
CA ILE A 134 -21.31 -6.07 -9.46
C ILE A 134 -20.06 -6.77 -8.91
N GLN A 135 -19.17 -7.26 -9.78
CA GLN A 135 -17.94 -7.92 -9.38
C GLN A 135 -17.02 -6.97 -8.60
N ILE A 136 -16.89 -5.73 -9.06
CA ILE A 136 -16.05 -4.70 -8.42
C ILE A 136 -16.60 -4.35 -7.04
N ILE A 137 -17.93 -4.23 -6.89
CA ILE A 137 -18.58 -3.97 -5.60
C ILE A 137 -18.24 -5.07 -4.58
N PHE A 138 -18.36 -6.34 -4.99
CA PHE A 138 -18.07 -7.48 -4.11
C PHE A 138 -16.58 -7.64 -3.80
N GLN A 139 -15.69 -7.25 -4.71
CA GLN A 139 -14.25 -7.23 -4.46
C GLN A 139 -13.87 -6.13 -3.46
N ALA A 140 -14.45 -4.93 -3.60
CA ALA A 140 -14.22 -3.80 -2.70
C ALA A 140 -14.82 -4.02 -1.29
N ALA A 141 -15.79 -4.92 -1.15
CA ALA A 141 -16.47 -5.22 0.12
C ALA A 141 -15.55 -5.68 1.26
N ARG A 142 -14.31 -6.09 0.97
CA ARG A 142 -13.30 -6.43 1.98
C ARG A 142 -12.85 -5.22 2.82
N THR A 143 -12.95 -4.01 2.27
CA THR A 143 -12.65 -2.73 2.92
C THR A 143 -13.86 -1.79 2.80
N ASP A 144 -15.06 -2.32 3.03
CA ASP A 144 -16.31 -1.57 2.86
C ASP A 144 -16.33 -0.26 3.65
N SER A 145 -15.87 -0.28 4.91
CA SER A 145 -15.86 0.89 5.78
C SER A 145 -15.08 2.08 5.21
N THR A 146 -13.89 1.85 4.62
CA THR A 146 -13.07 2.92 4.04
C THR A 146 -13.71 3.48 2.77
N VAL A 147 -14.25 2.60 1.91
CA VAL A 147 -14.95 2.99 0.69
C VAL A 147 -16.22 3.77 1.01
N VAL A 148 -17.01 3.33 1.98
CA VAL A 148 -18.23 4.03 2.42
C VAL A 148 -17.90 5.42 2.94
N GLN A 149 -16.89 5.54 3.81
CA GLN A 149 -16.48 6.84 4.34
C GLN A 149 -16.01 7.76 3.21
N ALA A 150 -15.11 7.29 2.34
CA ALA A 150 -14.60 8.06 1.20
C ALA A 150 -15.73 8.50 0.24
N THR A 151 -16.71 7.63 0.00
CA THR A 151 -17.87 7.94 -0.86
C THR A 151 -18.70 9.07 -0.25
N ARG A 152 -18.93 9.03 1.06
CA ARG A 152 -19.67 10.08 1.78
C ARG A 152 -18.88 11.39 1.81
N ASP A 153 -17.59 11.35 2.09
CA ASP A 153 -16.71 12.53 2.09
C ASP A 153 -16.73 13.24 0.72
N LEU A 154 -16.67 12.47 -0.38
CA LEU A 154 -16.79 13.03 -1.73
C LEU A 154 -18.19 13.57 -2.02
N HIS A 155 -19.24 12.91 -1.52
CA HIS A 155 -20.61 13.38 -1.70
C HIS A 155 -20.85 14.73 -1.01
N GLU A 156 -20.37 14.89 0.23
CA GLU A 156 -20.49 16.13 1.00
C GLU A 156 -19.77 17.33 0.36
N ARG A 157 -18.81 17.08 -0.54
CA ARG A 157 -18.03 18.10 -1.26
C ARG A 157 -18.42 18.26 -2.74
N ASP A 158 -19.52 17.64 -3.17
CA ASP A 158 -19.97 17.62 -4.57
C ASP A 158 -18.91 17.08 -5.55
N LEU A 159 -18.06 16.15 -5.10
CA LEU A 159 -17.00 15.50 -5.87
C LEU A 159 -17.34 14.04 -6.25
N LEU A 160 -18.46 13.51 -5.76
CA LEU A 160 -18.90 12.17 -6.06
C LEU A 160 -19.61 12.12 -7.42
N ASP A 161 -19.00 11.43 -8.38
CA ASP A 161 -19.61 11.09 -9.66
C ASP A 161 -19.34 9.62 -10.00
N LYS A 162 -19.80 9.19 -11.18
CA LYS A 162 -19.56 7.82 -11.65
C LYS A 162 -18.07 7.48 -11.70
N SER A 163 -17.23 8.42 -12.11
CA SER A 163 -15.81 8.20 -12.31
C SER A 163 -15.07 8.08 -10.99
N SER A 164 -15.32 8.99 -10.05
CA SER A 164 -14.71 8.97 -8.72
C SER A 164 -15.18 7.76 -7.92
N PHE A 165 -16.47 7.40 -7.98
CA PHE A 165 -16.96 6.19 -7.33
C PHE A 165 -16.32 4.91 -7.89
N ASN A 166 -16.20 4.80 -9.21
CA ASN A 166 -15.50 3.66 -9.83
C ASN A 166 -14.02 3.60 -9.42
N LEU A 167 -13.36 4.75 -9.26
CA LEU A 167 -11.97 4.81 -8.80
C LEU A 167 -11.85 4.30 -7.34
N LEU A 168 -12.74 4.73 -6.44
CA LEU A 168 -12.75 4.26 -5.05
C LEU A 168 -12.94 2.74 -4.95
N LEU A 169 -13.76 2.15 -5.82
CA LEU A 169 -13.98 0.72 -5.83
C LEU A 169 -12.85 -0.07 -6.53
N ALA A 170 -12.13 0.55 -7.45
CA ALA A 170 -10.96 -0.04 -8.09
C ALA A 170 -9.74 -0.10 -7.15
N TYR A 171 -9.65 0.85 -6.21
CA TYR A 171 -8.60 0.93 -5.18
C TYR A 171 -9.23 1.04 -3.77
N PRO A 172 -9.84 -0.06 -3.27
CA PRO A 172 -10.62 -0.04 -2.04
C PRO A 172 -9.81 0.35 -0.81
N GLU A 173 -8.58 -0.14 -0.73
CA GLU A 173 -7.63 0.11 0.35
C GLU A 173 -7.20 1.58 0.41
N GLU A 174 -7.02 2.22 -0.75
CA GLU A 174 -6.58 3.61 -0.88
C GLU A 174 -7.73 4.63 -0.94
N SER A 175 -8.99 4.18 -0.91
CA SER A 175 -10.19 5.02 -1.07
C SER A 175 -10.22 6.28 -0.19
N LEU A 176 -9.78 6.20 1.07
CA LEU A 176 -9.68 7.37 1.94
C LEU A 176 -8.59 8.36 1.52
N ASN A 177 -7.45 7.87 1.05
CA ASN A 177 -6.39 8.73 0.55
C ASN A 177 -6.78 9.39 -0.78
N ILE A 178 -7.47 8.64 -1.65
CA ILE A 178 -8.03 9.17 -2.91
C ILE A 178 -9.01 10.30 -2.60
N SER A 179 -10.01 10.05 -1.75
CA SER A 179 -11.02 11.07 -1.42
C SER A 179 -10.40 12.31 -0.79
N ARG A 180 -9.47 12.14 0.16
CA ARG A 180 -8.72 13.26 0.75
C ARG A 180 -7.97 14.07 -0.30
N LEU A 181 -7.21 13.43 -1.18
CA LEU A 181 -6.45 14.14 -2.22
C LEU A 181 -7.35 14.91 -3.18
N LEU A 182 -8.52 14.35 -3.55
CA LEU A 182 -9.48 15.05 -4.40
C LEU A 182 -10.07 16.29 -3.72
N ILE A 183 -10.36 16.20 -2.42
CA ILE A 183 -10.83 17.33 -1.63
C ILE A 183 -9.72 18.39 -1.51
N GLU A 184 -8.49 17.98 -1.21
CA GLU A 184 -7.34 18.90 -1.12
C GLU A 184 -7.09 19.60 -2.46
N LEU A 185 -7.22 18.90 -3.60
CA LEU A 185 -7.13 19.52 -4.92
C LEU A 185 -8.22 20.57 -5.14
N GLN A 186 -9.47 20.27 -4.76
CA GLN A 186 -10.59 21.22 -4.83
C GLN A 186 -10.31 22.46 -3.98
N ASP A 187 -9.82 22.25 -2.75
CA ASP A 187 -9.49 23.33 -1.81
C ASP A 187 -8.34 24.23 -2.35
N HIS A 188 -7.44 23.69 -3.18
CA HIS A 188 -6.38 24.43 -3.87
C HIS A 188 -6.78 24.91 -5.28
N ALA A 189 -8.06 24.85 -5.64
CA ALA A 189 -8.61 25.26 -6.94
C ALA A 189 -8.05 24.49 -8.17
N TYR A 190 -7.52 23.29 -7.98
CA TYR A 190 -7.24 22.35 -9.05
C TYR A 190 -8.52 21.59 -9.46
N ASN A 191 -8.54 21.03 -10.66
CA ASN A 191 -9.67 20.22 -11.15
C ASN A 191 -9.52 18.76 -10.69
N PRO A 192 -10.31 18.27 -9.71
CA PRO A 192 -10.17 16.91 -9.21
C PRO A 192 -10.58 15.85 -10.24
N ALA A 193 -11.52 16.18 -11.14
CA ALA A 193 -11.97 15.26 -12.19
C ALA A 193 -10.82 14.90 -13.15
N ALA A 194 -9.91 15.84 -13.42
CA ALA A 194 -8.74 15.58 -14.25
C ALA A 194 -7.80 14.53 -13.61
N LEU A 195 -7.62 14.57 -12.29
CA LEU A 195 -6.85 13.54 -11.58
C LEU A 195 -7.58 12.18 -11.64
N VAL A 196 -8.90 12.16 -11.41
CA VAL A 196 -9.70 10.93 -11.48
C VAL A 196 -9.54 10.26 -12.84
N ASP A 197 -9.73 11.00 -13.93
CA ASP A 197 -9.61 10.48 -15.28
C ASP A 197 -8.20 9.93 -15.55
N LYS A 198 -7.17 10.64 -15.08
CA LYS A 198 -5.77 10.25 -15.30
C LYS A 198 -5.36 9.03 -14.46
N LEU A 199 -5.78 8.92 -13.20
CA LEU A 199 -5.55 7.73 -12.37
C LEU A 199 -6.25 6.49 -12.91
N ARG A 200 -7.46 6.66 -13.48
CA ARG A 200 -8.17 5.56 -14.12
C ARG A 200 -7.51 5.12 -15.42
N ALA A 201 -6.89 6.05 -16.16
CA ALA A 201 -6.21 5.77 -17.42
C ALA A 201 -4.78 5.23 -17.22
N SER A 202 -4.10 5.57 -16.13
CA SER A 202 -2.67 5.29 -15.92
C SER A 202 -2.33 3.82 -15.65
N LEU A 203 -3.35 2.97 -15.37
CA LEU A 203 -3.18 1.53 -15.08
C LEU A 203 -2.19 1.23 -13.93
N ILE A 204 -1.94 2.20 -13.03
CA ILE A 204 -1.05 2.02 -11.87
C ILE A 204 -1.58 0.85 -11.03
N SER A 205 -0.70 -0.09 -10.71
CA SER A 205 -1.07 -1.25 -9.92
C SER A 205 -1.49 -0.85 -8.51
N PRO A 206 -2.37 -1.63 -7.86
CA PRO A 206 -2.75 -1.39 -6.47
C PRO A 206 -1.54 -1.30 -5.52
N ALA A 207 -0.47 -2.05 -5.77
CA ALA A 207 0.72 -2.05 -4.93
C ALA A 207 1.44 -0.69 -4.90
N CYS A 208 1.38 0.08 -6.00
CA CYS A 208 2.05 1.37 -6.15
C CYS A 208 1.12 2.57 -5.93
N MET A 209 -0.20 2.34 -5.84
CA MET A 209 -1.19 3.41 -5.74
C MET A 209 -0.99 4.27 -4.48
N ASN A 210 -0.75 3.64 -3.32
CA ASN A 210 -0.53 4.39 -2.09
C ASN A 210 0.70 5.32 -2.17
N THR A 211 1.84 4.83 -2.70
CA THR A 211 3.03 5.67 -2.90
C THR A 211 2.77 6.79 -3.91
N THR A 212 2.02 6.51 -4.98
CA THR A 212 1.59 7.52 -5.97
C THR A 212 0.80 8.63 -5.30
N LEU A 213 -0.23 8.29 -4.53
CA LEU A 213 -1.10 9.26 -3.86
C LEU A 213 -0.33 10.09 -2.83
N ASN A 214 0.55 9.46 -2.05
CA ASN A 214 1.40 10.17 -1.09
C ASN A 214 2.35 11.14 -1.81
N LEU A 215 2.90 10.75 -2.95
CA LEU A 215 3.74 11.64 -3.75
C LEU A 215 2.93 12.83 -4.31
N LEU A 216 1.76 12.60 -4.87
CA LEU A 216 0.90 13.68 -5.38
C LEU A 216 0.47 14.64 -4.28
N GLY A 217 0.07 14.13 -3.12
CA GLY A 217 -0.27 14.95 -1.95
C GLY A 217 0.93 15.75 -1.43
N LEU A 218 2.13 15.17 -1.49
CA LEU A 218 3.38 15.85 -1.15
C LEU A 218 3.65 17.05 -2.06
N LEU A 219 3.47 16.87 -3.37
CA LEU A 219 3.66 17.93 -4.37
C LEU A 219 2.61 19.03 -4.23
N LEU A 220 1.37 18.66 -3.92
CA LEU A 220 0.29 19.61 -3.66
C LEU A 220 0.60 20.47 -2.43
N THR A 221 1.05 19.86 -1.33
CA THR A 221 1.43 20.57 -0.10
C THR A 221 2.58 21.56 -0.30
N LYS A 222 3.41 21.35 -1.33
CA LYS A 222 4.56 22.18 -1.66
C LYS A 222 4.29 23.16 -2.81
N GLU A 223 3.04 23.29 -3.26
CA GLU A 223 2.63 24.20 -4.34
C GLU A 223 3.35 23.95 -5.68
N ILE A 224 3.82 22.72 -5.91
CA ILE A 224 4.55 22.28 -7.11
C ILE A 224 3.81 21.15 -7.83
N TYR A 225 2.51 21.01 -7.54
CA TYR A 225 1.66 20.01 -8.16
C TYR A 225 1.57 20.24 -9.67
N ASP A 226 1.95 19.20 -10.41
CA ASP A 226 1.76 19.11 -11.84
C ASP A 226 1.12 17.74 -12.15
N LEU A 227 -0.01 17.78 -12.86
CA LEU A 227 -0.74 16.59 -13.25
C LEU A 227 0.09 15.71 -14.22
N ASP A 228 1.03 16.30 -14.97
CA ASP A 228 1.89 15.58 -15.92
C ASP A 228 2.92 14.68 -15.24
N ILE A 229 3.20 14.91 -13.95
CA ILE A 229 4.04 14.00 -13.15
C ILE A 229 3.41 12.61 -13.08
N LEU A 230 2.08 12.50 -13.08
CA LEU A 230 1.41 11.19 -13.03
C LEU A 230 1.75 10.32 -14.24
N ASP A 231 1.99 10.92 -15.41
CA ASP A 231 2.40 10.18 -16.61
C ASP A 231 3.80 9.60 -16.46
N ILE A 232 4.70 10.33 -15.80
CA ILE A 232 6.06 9.87 -15.48
C ILE A 232 5.99 8.73 -14.48
N LEU A 233 5.19 8.87 -13.41
CA LEU A 233 5.02 7.85 -12.38
C LEU A 233 4.41 6.56 -12.96
N ALA A 234 3.43 6.67 -13.85
CA ALA A 234 2.83 5.51 -14.51
C ALA A 234 3.84 4.78 -15.40
N ARG A 235 4.68 5.51 -16.15
CA ARG A 235 5.73 4.89 -16.98
C ARG A 235 6.87 4.28 -16.17
N GLN A 236 7.13 4.80 -14.97
CA GLN A 236 8.23 4.38 -14.10
C GLN A 236 7.76 3.70 -12.82
N GLU A 237 6.61 3.04 -12.87
CA GLU A 237 5.92 2.47 -11.70
C GLU A 237 6.82 1.58 -10.84
N GLN A 238 7.65 0.74 -11.48
CA GLN A 238 8.57 -0.17 -10.80
C GLN A 238 9.63 0.52 -9.92
N PHE A 239 9.83 1.83 -10.08
CA PHE A 239 10.77 2.64 -9.32
C PHE A 239 10.10 3.66 -8.40
N ILE A 240 8.77 3.61 -8.25
CA ILE A 240 8.01 4.65 -7.58
C ILE A 240 8.44 4.91 -6.14
N ASP A 241 8.84 3.88 -5.40
CA ASP A 241 9.31 4.02 -4.02
C ASP A 241 10.67 4.75 -3.96
N ILE A 242 11.56 4.50 -4.92
CA ILE A 242 12.86 5.17 -5.02
C ILE A 242 12.66 6.64 -5.42
N ILE A 243 11.73 6.91 -6.34
CA ILE A 243 11.31 8.24 -6.76
C ILE A 243 10.72 9.01 -5.58
N TYR A 244 9.79 8.40 -4.84
CA TYR A 244 9.19 9.00 -3.66
C TYR A 244 10.23 9.33 -2.60
N GLU A 245 11.18 8.43 -2.35
CA GLU A 245 12.28 8.66 -1.40
C GLU A 245 13.20 9.81 -1.80
N GLY A 246 13.47 9.99 -3.09
CA GLY A 246 14.23 11.14 -3.58
C GLY A 246 13.44 12.45 -3.46
N ALA A 247 12.16 12.45 -3.88
CA ALA A 247 11.28 13.61 -3.75
C ALA A 247 11.15 14.06 -2.28
N ARG A 248 11.00 13.11 -1.34
CA ARG A 248 10.92 13.39 0.10
C ARG A 248 12.17 14.09 0.65
N LYS A 249 13.36 13.79 0.11
CA LYS A 249 14.60 14.47 0.52
C LYS A 249 14.64 15.91 0.04
N LEU A 250 14.13 16.18 -1.16
CA LEU A 250 14.10 17.51 -1.75
C LEU A 250 13.02 18.43 -1.14
N LEU A 251 12.30 18.01 -0.10
CA LEU A 251 11.29 18.85 0.56
C LEU A 251 11.85 20.05 1.32
N GLU A 252 13.14 20.00 1.65
CA GLU A 252 13.88 21.11 2.25
C GLU A 252 14.24 22.17 1.21
N VAL A 253 14.28 21.81 -0.08
CA VAL A 253 14.58 22.69 -1.22
C VAL A 253 13.59 22.40 -2.36
N PRO A 254 12.29 22.69 -2.16
CA PRO A 254 11.23 22.25 -3.06
C PRO A 254 11.34 22.84 -4.48
N GLU A 255 12.08 23.95 -4.64
CA GLU A 255 12.32 24.57 -5.95
C GLU A 255 13.11 23.65 -6.90
N LEU A 256 13.82 22.64 -6.37
CA LEU A 256 14.55 21.65 -7.17
C LEU A 256 13.65 20.51 -7.69
N LEU A 257 12.44 20.33 -7.13
CA LEU A 257 11.59 19.18 -7.41
C LEU A 257 11.09 19.14 -8.86
N ASN A 258 10.83 20.30 -9.49
CA ASN A 258 10.37 20.32 -10.87
C ASN A 258 11.44 19.72 -11.84
N ASN A 259 12.68 20.20 -11.75
CA ASN A 259 13.79 19.67 -12.55
C ASN A 259 14.10 18.21 -12.23
N TYR A 260 13.87 17.80 -10.98
CA TYR A 260 14.00 16.42 -10.55
C TYR A 260 13.09 15.49 -11.37
N PHE A 261 11.76 15.73 -11.39
CA PHE A 261 10.82 14.84 -12.11
C PHE A 261 11.07 14.78 -13.61
N VAL A 262 11.42 15.90 -14.25
CA VAL A 262 11.70 15.95 -15.70
C VAL A 262 12.82 15.00 -16.12
N LEU A 263 13.80 14.77 -15.23
CA LEU A 263 14.96 13.93 -15.53
C LEU A 263 14.81 12.48 -15.06
N LEU A 264 13.88 12.21 -14.15
CA LEU A 264 13.58 10.84 -13.69
C LEU A 264 13.12 9.91 -14.80
N GLU A 265 12.51 10.44 -15.86
CA GLU A 265 12.05 9.61 -16.98
C GLU A 265 13.19 8.84 -17.66
N ARG A 266 14.43 9.34 -17.57
CA ARG A 266 15.58 8.71 -18.22
C ARG A 266 16.31 7.71 -17.32
N ASN A 267 16.49 8.03 -16.04
CA ASN A 267 17.27 7.24 -15.07
C ASN A 267 16.54 7.12 -13.70
N PRO A 268 15.35 6.51 -13.66
CA PRO A 268 14.50 6.44 -12.46
C PRO A 268 15.13 5.63 -11.31
N GLU A 269 16.00 4.67 -11.61
CA GLU A 269 16.73 3.88 -10.60
C GLU A 269 17.71 4.74 -9.79
N ASN A 270 18.22 5.83 -10.38
CA ASN A 270 19.14 6.75 -9.72
C ASN A 270 18.42 7.85 -8.93
N ALA A 271 17.08 7.85 -8.90
CA ALA A 271 16.25 8.93 -8.36
C ALA A 271 16.66 9.39 -6.95
N ASN A 272 16.94 8.45 -6.05
CA ASN A 272 17.32 8.77 -4.67
C ASN A 272 18.72 9.40 -4.59
N ILE A 273 19.68 8.90 -5.37
CA ILE A 273 21.05 9.44 -5.39
C ILE A 273 21.10 10.79 -6.10
N PHE A 274 20.31 10.95 -7.17
CA PHE A 274 20.16 12.23 -7.85
C PHE A 274 19.67 13.31 -6.87
N ALA A 275 18.63 13.03 -6.08
CA ALA A 275 18.16 13.94 -5.03
C ALA A 275 19.26 14.29 -4.01
N LYS A 276 20.06 13.31 -3.57
CA LYS A 276 21.18 13.56 -2.65
C LYS A 276 22.27 14.46 -3.26
N ASN A 277 22.61 14.24 -4.53
CA ASN A 277 23.56 15.08 -5.25
C ASN A 277 23.03 16.51 -5.39
N LEU A 278 21.74 16.68 -5.69
CA LEU A 278 21.12 18.00 -5.75
C LEU A 278 21.24 18.75 -4.42
N LEU A 279 20.87 18.12 -3.30
CA LEU A 279 20.97 18.74 -1.96
C LEU A 279 22.41 19.10 -1.60
N LEU A 280 23.35 18.19 -1.87
CA LEU A 280 24.77 18.42 -1.62
C LEU A 280 25.27 19.64 -2.38
N LEU A 281 24.98 19.71 -3.68
CA LEU A 281 25.42 20.80 -4.54
C LEU A 281 24.72 22.12 -4.22
N ASP A 282 23.44 22.08 -3.85
CA ASP A 282 22.66 23.26 -3.45
C ASP A 282 23.23 23.85 -2.16
N SER A 283 23.52 23.00 -1.16
CA SER A 283 24.16 23.42 0.09
C SER A 283 25.57 24.00 -0.10
N ALA A 284 26.25 23.62 -1.20
CA ALA A 284 27.53 24.18 -1.61
C ALA A 284 27.40 25.40 -2.55
N SER A 285 26.18 25.84 -2.85
CA SER A 285 25.88 26.92 -3.81
C SER A 285 26.43 26.68 -5.22
N LEU A 286 26.49 25.41 -5.64
CA LEU A 286 26.98 24.97 -6.95
C LEU A 286 25.85 24.66 -7.94
N ILE A 287 24.65 24.41 -7.43
CA ILE A 287 23.43 24.31 -8.23
C ILE A 287 22.33 25.12 -7.55
N SER A 288 21.35 25.58 -8.33
CA SER A 288 20.13 26.21 -7.82
C SER A 288 18.96 25.89 -8.73
N HIS A 289 17.74 26.26 -8.33
CA HIS A 289 16.55 26.09 -9.17
C HIS A 289 16.60 26.88 -10.49
N CYS A 290 17.44 27.93 -10.58
CA CYS A 290 17.68 28.71 -11.79
C CYS A 290 18.77 28.11 -12.70
N SER A 291 19.42 27.03 -12.27
CA SER A 291 20.45 26.36 -13.06
C SER A 291 19.89 25.82 -14.37
N SER A 292 20.76 25.69 -15.36
CA SER A 292 20.39 25.23 -16.69
C SER A 292 19.93 23.77 -16.67
N LYS A 293 19.07 23.40 -17.63
CA LYS A 293 18.66 21.99 -17.79
C LYS A 293 19.87 21.08 -18.04
N GLU A 294 20.91 21.56 -18.72
CA GLU A 294 22.15 20.81 -18.90
C GLU A 294 22.87 20.51 -17.57
N GLU A 295 22.87 21.44 -16.61
CA GLU A 295 23.46 21.20 -15.28
C GLU A 295 22.69 20.14 -14.51
N PHE A 296 21.37 20.23 -14.46
CA PHE A 296 20.54 19.18 -13.85
C PHE A 296 20.77 17.82 -14.52
N LEU A 297 20.91 17.78 -15.84
CA LEU A 297 21.23 16.56 -16.58
C LEU A 297 22.58 15.97 -16.14
N LYS A 298 23.63 16.79 -16.02
CA LYS A 298 24.95 16.34 -15.52
C LYS A 298 24.83 15.77 -14.12
N VAL A 299 24.09 16.42 -13.23
CA VAL A 299 23.90 15.93 -11.86
C VAL A 299 23.12 14.60 -11.83
N SER A 300 22.14 14.43 -12.71
CA SER A 300 21.37 13.17 -12.81
C SER A 300 22.20 11.96 -13.25
N GLN A 301 23.35 12.20 -13.88
CA GLN A 301 24.31 11.17 -14.31
C GLN A 301 25.32 10.82 -13.21
N LEU A 302 25.38 11.60 -12.13
CA LEU A 302 26.27 11.32 -11.02
C LEU A 302 25.72 10.16 -10.19
N GLY A 303 26.53 9.11 -10.05
CA GLY A 303 26.23 7.95 -9.22
C GLY A 303 26.57 8.14 -7.74
N ILE A 304 26.44 7.05 -6.99
CA ILE A 304 26.67 7.02 -5.54
C ILE A 304 28.13 7.32 -5.17
N GLY A 305 29.11 6.86 -5.96
CA GLY A 305 30.52 7.15 -5.70
C GLY A 305 30.84 8.64 -5.79
N ALA A 306 30.26 9.32 -6.79
CA ALA A 306 30.38 10.77 -6.92
C ALA A 306 29.74 11.50 -5.73
N PHE A 307 28.56 11.06 -5.27
CA PHE A 307 27.93 11.61 -4.07
C PHE A 307 28.85 11.52 -2.84
N HIS A 308 29.37 10.33 -2.53
CA HIS A 308 30.24 10.15 -1.36
C HIS A 308 31.53 10.95 -1.47
N PHE A 309 32.17 10.94 -2.63
CA PHE A 309 33.41 11.69 -2.82
C PHE A 309 33.19 13.20 -2.70
N MET A 310 32.15 13.75 -3.35
CA MET A 310 31.81 15.17 -3.21
C MET A 310 31.44 15.55 -1.76
N ASN A 311 30.79 14.66 -1.02
CA ASN A 311 30.48 14.88 0.39
C ASN A 311 31.77 14.98 1.25
N TYR A 312 32.78 14.13 0.99
CA TYR A 312 34.08 14.26 1.65
C TYR A 312 34.79 15.57 1.27
N LEU A 313 34.73 15.97 0.00
CA LEU A 313 35.25 17.28 -0.43
C LEU A 313 34.53 18.43 0.28
N GLN A 314 33.21 18.35 0.47
CA GLN A 314 32.46 19.39 1.18
C GLN A 314 32.89 19.48 2.64
N GLN A 315 33.02 18.35 3.33
CA GLN A 315 33.45 18.29 4.73
C GLN A 315 34.85 18.88 4.95
N ALA A 316 35.74 18.74 3.97
CA ALA A 316 37.08 19.33 3.98
C ALA A 316 37.13 20.79 3.47
N GLY A 317 36.00 21.37 3.06
CA GLY A 317 35.95 22.72 2.48
C GLY A 317 36.60 22.83 1.10
N MET A 318 36.66 21.71 0.36
CA MET A 318 37.29 21.59 -0.96
C MET A 318 36.29 21.45 -2.12
N LEU A 319 34.99 21.27 -1.83
CA LEU A 319 33.96 21.23 -2.86
C LEU A 319 33.71 22.65 -3.41
N ASN A 320 34.18 22.90 -4.62
CA ASN A 320 34.05 24.18 -5.33
C ASN A 320 33.69 23.95 -6.81
N ALA A 321 33.46 25.02 -7.57
CA ALA A 321 33.02 24.93 -8.96
C ALA A 321 34.02 24.20 -9.88
N GLU A 322 35.33 24.35 -9.63
CA GLU A 322 36.37 23.68 -10.43
C GLU A 322 36.35 22.17 -10.19
N ASN A 323 36.37 21.75 -8.93
CA ASN A 323 36.36 20.33 -8.56
C ASN A 323 35.04 19.65 -8.97
N TYR A 324 33.91 20.35 -8.80
CA TYR A 324 32.61 19.87 -9.27
C TYR A 324 32.59 19.65 -10.78
N ARG A 325 33.05 20.63 -11.57
CA ARG A 325 33.15 20.50 -13.02
C ARG A 325 34.02 19.30 -13.40
N ASN A 326 35.19 19.15 -12.76
CA ASN A 326 36.10 18.04 -13.04
C ASN A 326 35.44 16.68 -12.77
N ILE A 327 34.67 16.55 -11.68
CA ILE A 327 33.92 15.34 -11.35
C ILE A 327 32.81 15.08 -12.38
N CYS A 328 32.08 16.11 -12.80
CA CYS A 328 31.06 15.97 -13.84
C CYS A 328 31.63 15.55 -15.20
N GLU A 329 32.83 15.99 -15.54
CA GLU A 329 33.48 15.66 -16.80
C GLU A 329 34.18 14.29 -16.76
N ASN A 330 34.70 13.89 -15.59
CA ASN A 330 35.52 12.68 -15.43
C ASN A 330 35.05 11.86 -14.21
N ASN A 331 33.88 11.21 -14.33
CA ASN A 331 33.30 10.43 -13.23
C ASN A 331 33.65 8.93 -13.26
N SER A 332 34.32 8.44 -14.31
CA SER A 332 34.45 7.00 -14.57
C SER A 332 35.16 6.22 -13.47
N LEU A 333 36.12 6.85 -12.75
CA LEU A 333 36.75 6.23 -11.59
C LEU A 333 35.74 6.00 -10.45
N LEU A 334 34.86 6.98 -10.22
CA LEU A 334 33.84 6.98 -9.17
C LEU A 334 32.61 6.11 -9.52
N GLU A 335 32.51 5.64 -10.75
CA GLU A 335 31.50 4.66 -11.20
C GLU A 335 31.97 3.21 -11.04
N ARG A 336 33.26 2.99 -10.75
CA ARG A 336 33.78 1.62 -10.64
C ARG A 336 33.21 0.91 -9.41
N PRO A 337 32.74 -0.35 -9.54
CA PRO A 337 32.11 -1.07 -8.43
C PRO A 337 33.00 -1.25 -7.19
N ASP A 338 34.31 -1.47 -7.38
CA ASP A 338 35.28 -1.58 -6.29
C ASP A 338 35.37 -0.27 -5.50
N ILE A 339 35.57 0.85 -6.20
CA ILE A 339 35.63 2.18 -5.58
C ILE A 339 34.33 2.55 -4.86
N VAL A 340 33.19 2.33 -5.53
CA VAL A 340 31.86 2.60 -4.98
C VAL A 340 31.63 1.80 -3.69
N THR A 341 31.98 0.51 -3.71
CA THR A 341 31.83 -0.37 -2.54
C THR A 341 32.67 0.14 -1.38
N THR A 342 33.92 0.51 -1.64
CA THR A 342 34.83 1.04 -0.63
C THR A 342 34.31 2.35 -0.03
N LEU A 343 33.92 3.32 -0.87
CA LEU A 343 33.36 4.61 -0.43
C LEU A 343 32.09 4.44 0.41
N THR A 344 31.21 3.50 0.02
CA THR A 344 29.93 3.27 0.71
C THR A 344 30.13 2.62 2.08
N ASN A 345 31.19 1.82 2.24
CA ASN A 345 31.46 1.07 3.47
C ASN A 345 32.31 1.83 4.48
N LEU A 346 32.73 3.06 4.19
CA LEU A 346 33.48 3.87 5.14
C LEU A 346 32.65 4.21 6.37
N PRO A 347 33.26 4.27 7.56
CA PRO A 347 32.60 4.76 8.77
C PRO A 347 31.97 6.15 8.57
N LEU A 348 30.79 6.36 9.14
CA LEU A 348 30.04 7.64 9.05
C LEU A 348 30.84 8.88 9.48
N MET A 349 31.84 8.71 10.35
CA MET A 349 32.67 9.79 10.91
C MET A 349 34.06 9.88 10.26
N THR A 350 34.31 9.17 9.16
CA THR A 350 35.59 9.26 8.43
C THR A 350 35.84 10.68 7.96
N LYS A 351 37.05 11.17 8.22
CA LYS A 351 37.53 12.47 7.76
C LYS A 351 38.86 12.28 7.06
N PHE A 352 38.88 12.64 5.78
CA PHE A 352 40.11 12.71 5.01
C PHE A 352 40.83 14.03 5.28
N THR A 353 42.15 13.97 5.29
CA THR A 353 43.04 15.12 5.20
C THR A 353 42.91 15.78 3.82
N ARG A 354 43.36 17.02 3.73
CA ARG A 354 43.32 17.78 2.48
C ARG A 354 44.22 17.12 1.43
N GLU A 355 45.38 16.65 1.85
CA GLU A 355 46.40 16.03 1.01
C GLU A 355 45.89 14.70 0.40
N GLU A 356 45.21 13.87 1.18
CA GLU A 356 44.55 12.65 0.68
C GLU A 356 43.51 12.97 -0.41
N LEU A 357 42.68 13.99 -0.17
CA LEU A 357 41.64 14.40 -1.12
C LEU A 357 42.23 15.04 -2.39
N GLU A 358 43.35 15.76 -2.29
CA GLU A 358 44.09 16.28 -3.44
C GLU A 358 44.61 15.15 -4.32
N ILE A 359 45.21 14.10 -3.73
CA ILE A 359 45.64 12.90 -4.46
C ILE A 359 44.45 12.24 -5.16
N MET A 360 43.34 12.06 -4.44
CA MET A 360 42.13 11.44 -5.00
C MET A 360 41.52 12.29 -6.14
N LEU A 361 41.53 13.63 -6.01
CA LEU A 361 41.07 14.55 -7.06
C LEU A 361 41.91 14.45 -8.32
N GLU A 362 43.24 14.36 -8.19
CA GLU A 362 44.15 14.18 -9.33
C GLU A 362 43.85 12.87 -10.08
N LEU A 363 43.50 11.80 -9.36
CA LEU A 363 43.12 10.53 -9.96
C LEU A 363 41.75 10.62 -10.67
N VAL A 364 40.78 11.30 -10.07
CA VAL A 364 39.44 11.51 -10.65
C VAL A 364 39.50 12.41 -11.89
N ALA A 365 40.36 13.42 -11.91
CA ALA A 365 40.49 14.34 -13.03
C ALA A 365 41.03 13.70 -14.32
N LYS A 366 41.47 12.43 -14.28
CA LYS A 366 41.95 11.71 -15.46
C LYS A 366 40.79 11.39 -16.41
N PRO A 367 40.95 11.63 -17.72
CA PRO A 367 39.97 11.22 -18.72
C PRO A 367 39.66 9.72 -18.63
N ALA A 368 38.42 9.33 -18.89
CA ALA A 368 37.95 7.93 -18.80
C ALA A 368 38.87 6.93 -19.51
N ILE A 369 39.39 7.30 -20.68
CA ILE A 369 40.26 6.47 -21.55
C ILE A 369 41.64 6.24 -20.89
N SER A 370 42.03 7.09 -19.95
CA SER A 370 43.33 7.07 -19.28
C SER A 370 43.28 6.49 -17.87
N VAL A 371 42.09 6.13 -17.35
CA VAL A 371 41.95 5.51 -16.03
C VAL A 371 42.48 4.08 -16.08
N THR A 372 43.56 3.83 -15.36
CA THR A 372 44.17 2.49 -15.27
C THR A 372 43.71 1.75 -14.01
N PRO A 373 43.84 0.40 -13.96
CA PRO A 373 43.65 -0.34 -12.72
C PRO A 373 44.56 0.12 -11.58
N GLU A 374 45.76 0.63 -11.89
CA GLU A 374 46.68 1.16 -10.89
C GLU A 374 46.15 2.46 -10.26
N ASP A 375 45.46 3.30 -11.04
CA ASP A 375 44.82 4.51 -10.51
C ASP A 375 43.69 4.16 -9.53
N ALA A 376 42.89 3.13 -9.86
CA ALA A 376 41.86 2.62 -8.96
C ALA A 376 42.47 2.03 -7.67
N ASN A 377 43.59 1.31 -7.77
CA ASN A 377 44.29 0.80 -6.60
C ASN A 377 44.78 1.93 -5.71
N LYS A 378 45.43 2.96 -6.27
CA LYS A 378 45.89 4.13 -5.50
C LYS A 378 44.73 4.86 -4.82
N PHE A 379 43.59 4.98 -5.49
CA PHE A 379 42.39 5.57 -4.88
C PHE A 379 41.89 4.70 -3.72
N ASN A 380 41.79 3.38 -3.91
CA ASN A 380 41.38 2.45 -2.85
C ASN A 380 42.38 2.42 -1.68
N GLU A 381 43.69 2.51 -1.92
CA GLU A 381 44.72 2.55 -0.87
C GLU A 381 44.42 3.68 0.12
N VAL A 382 44.11 4.88 -0.39
CA VAL A 382 43.70 6.02 0.46
C VAL A 382 42.42 5.70 1.24
N LEU A 383 41.43 5.05 0.63
CA LEU A 383 40.18 4.72 1.33
C LEU A 383 40.37 3.62 2.40
N GLU A 384 41.21 2.63 2.12
CA GLU A 384 41.45 1.46 2.98
C GLU A 384 42.12 1.84 4.30
N GLU A 385 42.95 2.88 4.31
CA GLU A 385 43.55 3.44 5.55
C GLU A 385 42.49 3.89 6.57
N HIS A 386 41.28 4.18 6.12
CA HIS A 386 40.17 4.67 6.94
C HIS A 386 39.10 3.61 7.23
N GLN A 387 39.30 2.35 6.82
CA GLN A 387 38.38 1.26 7.15
C GLN A 387 38.59 0.75 8.58
N ILE A 388 37.48 0.53 9.31
CA ILE A 388 37.54 -0.19 10.59
C ILE A 388 37.70 -1.67 10.27
N HIS A 389 38.94 -2.17 10.29
CA HIS A 389 39.15 -3.61 10.29
C HIS A 389 38.61 -4.22 11.59
N PRO A 390 37.72 -5.23 11.54
CA PRO A 390 37.35 -5.98 12.72
C PRO A 390 38.57 -6.79 13.17
N HIS A 391 39.40 -6.23 14.04
CA HIS A 391 40.38 -6.99 14.80
C HIS A 391 39.68 -7.81 15.88
N PHE A 392 39.06 -8.92 15.47
CA PHE A 392 38.88 -10.07 16.35
C PHE A 392 40.20 -10.84 16.42
N GLY A 393 40.88 -10.72 17.56
CA GLY A 393 41.71 -11.77 18.16
C GLY A 393 42.88 -12.32 17.35
N ARG A 394 44.04 -11.66 17.46
CA ARG A 394 45.29 -12.41 17.69
C ARG A 394 45.86 -11.96 19.02
N ALA A 395 45.49 -12.69 20.07
CA ALA A 395 46.23 -12.71 21.32
C ALA A 395 47.69 -13.07 21.02
N ARG A 396 48.61 -12.30 21.59
CA ARG A 396 49.99 -12.73 21.82
C ARG A 396 50.03 -13.69 22.99
#